data_AF-A0A535HWP3-F1
#
_entry.id   AF-A0A535HWP3-F1
#
_cell.length_a   1.000
_cell.length_b   1.000
_cell.length_c   1.000
_cell.angle_alpha   90.00
_cell.angle_beta   90.00
_cell.angle_gamma   90.00
#
_symmetry.space_group_name_H-M   'P 1'
#
loop_
_entity.id
_entity.type
_entity.pdbx_description
1 polymer ?
#
loop_
_entity_poly.entity_id
_entity_poly.type
_entity_poly.pdbx_seq_one_letter_code
_entity_poly.pdbx_strand_id
1 'polypeptide(L)'
;MYSWLVGRFIRRQIARMLAGDVRGAVRRMTADAEFVFPGRTSFAGRFRTRPEIEAWLERFVSLNPEYNIHDVLVSGPPWNMRVAWRLSDRIGAHYTNEAMVYATGRWGRISSQRVFLDTERVAEWEAAHPEETGRQLARA
;
A
#
# COMPACT_ATOMS: atom_id res chain seq x y z
N MET A 1 4.20 1.38 -24.46
CA MET A 1 3.16 2.42 -24.26
C MET A 1 2.14 2.04 -23.18
N TYR A 2 1.52 0.85 -23.23
CA TYR A 2 0.57 0.39 -22.21
C TYR A 2 1.13 0.40 -20.77
N SER A 3 2.31 -0.19 -20.56
CA SER A 3 3.00 -0.20 -19.26
C SER A 3 3.29 1.19 -18.72
N TRP A 4 3.70 2.12 -19.59
CA TRP A 4 3.95 3.51 -19.23
C TRP A 4 2.67 4.24 -18.78
N LEU A 5 1.54 4.06 -19.49
CA LEU A 5 0.26 4.64 -19.10
C LEU A 5 -0.23 4.13 -17.74
N VAL A 6 -0.15 2.82 -17.53
CA VAL A 6 -0.48 2.19 -16.24
C VAL A 6 0.46 2.68 -15.13
N GLY A 7 1.75 2.78 -15.40
CA GLY A 7 2.73 3.29 -14.44
C GLY A 7 2.49 4.76 -14.06
N ARG A 8 2.08 5.60 -15.02
CA ARG A 8 1.69 6.99 -14.75
C ARG A 8 0.40 7.06 -13.93
N PHE A 9 -0.57 6.19 -14.23
CA PHE A 9 -1.81 6.09 -13.48
C PHE A 9 -1.56 5.69 -12.01
N ILE A 10 -0.73 4.68 -11.77
CA ILE A 10 -0.41 4.20 -10.42
C ILE A 10 0.24 5.30 -9.58
N ARG A 11 1.26 5.97 -10.13
CA ARG A 11 1.91 7.11 -9.44
C ARG A 11 0.91 8.18 -9.05
N ARG A 12 -0.03 8.51 -9.96
CA ARG A 12 -1.09 9.48 -9.68
C ARG A 12 -2.05 9.02 -8.59
N GLN A 13 -2.42 7.74 -8.55
CA GLN A 13 -3.32 7.23 -7.51
C GLN A 13 -2.66 7.19 -6.14
N ILE A 14 -1.41 6.76 -6.07
CA ILE A 14 -0.65 6.76 -4.82
C ILE A 14 -0.47 8.18 -4.30
N ALA A 15 -0.12 9.15 -5.17
CA ALA A 15 -0.03 10.55 -4.78
C ALA A 15 -1.35 11.10 -4.23
N ARG A 16 -2.50 10.76 -4.85
CA ARG A 16 -3.82 11.16 -4.33
C ARG A 16 -4.13 10.53 -2.97
N MET A 17 -3.81 9.25 -2.80
CA MET A 17 -4.02 8.52 -1.55
C MET A 17 -3.21 9.14 -0.41
N LEU A 18 -1.94 9.43 -0.65
CA LEU A 18 -1.07 10.11 0.32
C LEU A 18 -1.53 11.53 0.64
N ALA A 19 -2.22 12.20 -0.30
CA ALA A 19 -2.89 13.47 -0.07
C ALA A 19 -4.26 13.34 0.62
N GLY A 20 -4.64 12.16 1.11
CA GLY A 20 -5.85 11.90 1.89
C GLY A 20 -7.02 11.27 1.13
N ASP A 21 -6.93 11.03 -0.18
CA ASP A 21 -7.98 10.37 -0.97
C ASP A 21 -7.96 8.84 -0.83
N VAL A 22 -8.03 8.35 0.42
CA VAL A 22 -7.98 6.91 0.74
C VAL A 22 -9.18 6.18 0.13
N ARG A 23 -10.38 6.76 0.28
CA ARG A 23 -11.61 6.23 -0.34
C ARG A 23 -11.50 6.08 -1.85
N GLY A 24 -10.86 7.05 -2.52
CA GLY A 24 -10.61 6.98 -3.96
C GLY A 24 -9.67 5.84 -4.37
N ALA A 25 -8.71 5.48 -3.51
CA ALA A 25 -7.85 4.31 -3.70
C ALA A 25 -8.66 3.00 -3.54
N VAL A 26 -9.40 2.87 -2.44
CA VAL A 26 -10.20 1.66 -2.12
C VAL A 26 -11.30 1.40 -3.15
N ARG A 27 -11.95 2.45 -3.69
CA ARG A 27 -12.97 2.31 -4.75
C ARG A 27 -12.42 1.68 -6.04
N ARG A 28 -11.10 1.70 -6.24
CA ARG A 28 -10.43 1.06 -7.38
C ARG A 28 -10.01 -0.38 -7.12
N MET A 29 -10.25 -0.90 -5.92
CA MET A 29 -10.10 -2.32 -5.67
C MET A 29 -11.36 -3.06 -6.09
N THR A 30 -11.30 -4.37 -6.34
CA THR A 30 -12.51 -5.19 -6.51
C THR A 30 -13.24 -5.34 -5.16
N ALA A 31 -14.44 -5.91 -5.16
CA ALA A 31 -15.21 -6.09 -3.90
C ALA A 31 -14.57 -7.16 -3.00
N ASP A 32 -13.94 -8.14 -3.64
CA ASP A 32 -13.23 -9.31 -3.11
C ASP A 32 -11.71 -9.09 -3.04
N ALA A 33 -11.26 -7.84 -2.99
CA ALA A 33 -9.84 -7.54 -3.05
C ALA A 33 -9.11 -7.95 -1.77
N GLU A 34 -7.93 -8.52 -1.93
CA GLU A 34 -7.06 -8.88 -0.82
C GLU A 34 -5.84 -7.97 -0.74
N PHE A 35 -5.54 -7.47 0.46
CA PHE A 35 -4.31 -6.74 0.77
C PHE A 35 -3.52 -7.49 1.85
N VAL A 36 -2.21 -7.65 1.64
CA VAL A 36 -1.31 -8.36 2.55
C VAL A 36 -0.12 -7.48 2.90
N PHE A 37 0.05 -7.21 4.19
CA PHE A 37 1.23 -6.58 4.75
C PHE A 37 1.98 -7.59 5.65
N PRO A 38 3.25 -7.90 5.37
CA PRO A 38 3.99 -8.96 6.07
C PRO A 38 4.52 -8.50 7.43
N GLY A 39 5.00 -9.46 8.23
CA GLY A 39 5.70 -9.21 9.48
C GLY A 39 4.93 -9.62 10.73
N ARG A 40 5.41 -9.16 11.88
CA ARG A 40 4.80 -9.37 13.21
C ARG A 40 4.68 -8.03 13.93
N THR A 41 3.99 -7.10 13.29
CA THR A 41 3.83 -5.71 13.71
C THR A 41 2.34 -5.37 13.74
N SER A 42 1.97 -4.23 14.32
CA SER A 42 0.57 -3.78 14.31
C SER A 42 0.04 -3.46 12.90
N PHE A 43 0.93 -3.22 11.93
CA PHE A 43 0.57 -3.10 10.51
C PHE A 43 0.40 -4.46 9.79
N ALA A 44 0.97 -5.53 10.34
CA ALA A 44 0.96 -6.84 9.69
C ALA A 44 -0.45 -7.44 9.67
N GLY A 45 -0.81 -8.03 8.54
CA GLY A 45 -2.13 -8.61 8.40
C GLY A 45 -2.50 -8.97 6.97
N ARG A 46 -3.68 -9.60 6.88
CA ARG A 46 -4.33 -9.95 5.63
C ARG A 46 -5.76 -9.42 5.70
N PHE A 47 -6.04 -8.45 4.84
CA PHE A 47 -7.26 -7.67 4.82
C PHE A 47 -8.02 -8.06 3.55
N ARG A 48 -9.29 -8.46 3.69
CA ARG A 48 -10.09 -9.06 2.60
C ARG A 48 -11.35 -8.28 2.27
N THR A 49 -11.62 -7.24 3.04
CA THR A 49 -12.76 -6.36 2.81
C THR A 49 -12.27 -4.95 2.55
N ARG A 50 -13.04 -4.19 1.76
CA ARG A 50 -12.73 -2.78 1.51
C ARG A 50 -12.63 -1.94 2.78
N PRO A 51 -13.51 -2.08 3.80
CA PRO A 51 -13.39 -1.32 5.04
C PRO A 51 -12.10 -1.64 5.82
N GLU A 52 -11.70 -2.91 5.88
CA GLU A 52 -10.43 -3.30 6.51
C GLU A 52 -9.22 -2.66 5.80
N ILE A 53 -9.23 -2.65 4.47
CA ILE A 53 -8.17 -2.04 3.68
C ILE A 53 -8.20 -0.51 3.82
N GLU A 54 -9.38 0.10 3.84
CA GLU A 54 -9.57 1.54 4.06
C GLU A 54 -8.97 1.96 5.40
N ALA A 55 -9.34 1.30 6.50
CA ALA A 55 -8.81 1.60 7.83
C ALA A 55 -7.28 1.46 7.88
N TRP A 56 -6.72 0.44 7.22
CA TRP A 56 -5.27 0.25 7.15
C TRP A 56 -4.59 1.39 6.41
N LEU A 57 -5.12 1.79 5.25
CA LEU A 57 -4.59 2.87 4.45
C LEU A 57 -4.74 4.22 5.13
N GLU A 58 -5.85 4.48 5.83
CA GLU A 58 -6.05 5.67 6.65
C GLU A 58 -5.00 5.77 7.75
N ARG A 59 -4.75 4.67 8.45
CA ARG A 59 -3.68 4.62 9.46
C ARG A 59 -2.32 4.90 8.84
N PHE A 60 -1.99 4.25 7.73
CA PHE A 60 -0.71 4.46 7.03
C PHE A 60 -0.53 5.91 6.58
N VAL A 61 -1.55 6.52 5.97
CA VAL A 61 -1.52 7.93 5.52
C VAL A 61 -1.42 8.89 6.72
N SER A 62 -2.01 8.56 7.87
CA SER A 62 -1.90 9.37 9.09
C SER A 62 -0.48 9.49 9.65
N LEU A 63 0.44 8.63 9.22
CA LEU A 63 1.86 8.72 9.55
C LEU A 63 2.63 9.72 8.67
N ASN A 64 1.97 10.33 7.68
CA ASN A 64 2.56 11.22 6.68
C ASN A 64 3.84 10.66 6.03
N PRO A 65 3.79 9.43 5.46
CA PRO A 65 4.98 8.82 4.88
C PRO A 65 5.41 9.55 3.61
N GLU A 66 6.71 9.76 3.47
CA GLU A 66 7.32 10.10 2.20
C GLU A 66 7.45 8.83 1.37
N TYR A 67 6.79 8.77 0.22
CA TYR A 67 6.69 7.56 -0.60
C TYR A 67 7.17 7.82 -2.02
N ASN A 68 8.36 7.31 -2.34
CA ASN A 68 9.03 7.57 -3.61
C ASN A 68 9.02 6.31 -4.49
N ILE A 69 8.27 6.35 -5.59
CA ILE A 69 8.18 5.24 -6.55
C ILE A 69 9.33 5.34 -7.55
N HIS A 70 10.23 4.37 -7.49
CA HIS A 70 11.41 4.30 -8.36
C HIS A 70 11.09 3.67 -9.70
N ASP A 71 10.33 2.58 -9.70
CA ASP A 71 10.03 1.82 -10.92
C ASP A 71 8.64 1.20 -10.88
N VAL A 72 8.04 1.00 -12.05
CA VAL A 72 6.75 0.31 -12.22
C VAL A 72 6.82 -0.66 -13.39
N LEU A 73 6.64 -1.94 -13.09
CA LEU A 73 6.58 -3.04 -14.04
C LEU A 73 5.13 -3.44 -14.25
N VAL A 74 4.74 -3.64 -15.51
CA VAL A 74 3.37 -4.02 -15.87
C VAL A 74 3.42 -5.18 -16.86
N SER A 75 2.64 -6.21 -16.60
CA SER A 75 2.57 -7.41 -17.43
C SER A 75 1.14 -7.92 -17.57
N GLY A 76 0.84 -8.50 -18.72
CA GLY A 76 -0.48 -9.06 -19.03
C GLY A 76 -1.47 -8.03 -19.59
N PRO A 77 -2.61 -8.53 -20.10
CA PRO A 77 -3.64 -7.69 -20.70
C PRO A 77 -4.52 -7.02 -19.63
N PRO A 78 -5.36 -6.03 -20.00
CA PRO A 78 -6.22 -5.31 -19.07
C PRO A 78 -7.14 -6.17 -18.19
N TRP A 79 -7.55 -7.35 -18.64
CA TRP A 79 -8.41 -8.29 -17.88
C TRP A 79 -7.64 -9.24 -16.95
N ASN A 80 -6.31 -9.27 -17.03
CA ASN A 80 -5.43 -10.08 -16.18
C ASN A 80 -4.07 -9.38 -16.03
N MET A 81 -4.11 -8.21 -15.42
CA MET A 81 -2.96 -7.33 -15.26
C MET A 81 -2.19 -7.70 -14.00
N ARG A 82 -0.86 -7.75 -14.11
CA ARG A 82 0.09 -7.86 -13.01
C ARG A 82 0.91 -6.58 -12.98
N VAL A 83 1.03 -5.98 -11.81
CA VAL A 83 1.80 -4.76 -11.62
C VAL A 83 2.72 -4.95 -10.43
N ALA A 84 3.98 -4.59 -10.60
CA ALA A 84 4.92 -4.48 -9.50
C ALA A 84 5.49 -3.06 -9.48
N TRP A 85 5.69 -2.47 -8.30
CA TRP A 85 6.43 -1.22 -8.20
C TRP A 85 7.39 -1.22 -7.03
N ARG A 86 8.61 -0.79 -7.32
CA ARG A 86 9.66 -0.58 -6.33
C ARG A 86 9.57 0.83 -5.80
N LEU A 87 9.73 0.98 -4.49
CA LEU A 87 9.69 2.27 -3.82
C LEU A 87 10.65 2.31 -2.63
N SER A 88 10.90 3.52 -2.16
CA SER A 88 11.41 3.77 -0.82
C SER A 88 10.37 4.56 -0.04
N ASP A 89 10.16 4.20 1.22
CA ASP A 89 9.34 4.96 2.15
C ASP A 89 10.18 5.51 3.31
N ARG A 90 9.71 6.62 3.88
CA ARG A 90 10.31 7.25 5.05
C ARG A 90 9.23 7.86 5.93
N ILE A 91 9.34 7.68 7.24
CA ILE A 91 8.44 8.26 8.24
C ILE A 91 9.31 9.02 9.23
N GLY A 92 9.17 10.35 9.25
CA GLY A 92 10.02 11.23 10.06
C GLY A 92 11.51 11.00 9.78
N ALA A 93 12.34 11.12 10.83
CA ALA A 93 13.77 10.88 10.77
C ALA A 93 14.18 9.43 11.16
N HIS A 94 13.22 8.64 11.66
CA HIS A 94 13.53 7.41 12.40
C HIS A 94 13.17 6.12 11.66
N TYR A 95 12.48 6.20 10.52
CA TYR A 95 12.18 5.03 9.71
C TYR A 95 12.43 5.29 8.23
N THR A 96 13.12 4.36 7.59
CA THR A 96 13.25 4.27 6.14
C THR A 96 13.26 2.81 5.72
N ASN A 97 12.63 2.51 4.59
CA ASN A 97 12.62 1.16 4.03
C ASN A 97 12.67 1.21 2.51
N GLU A 98 13.10 0.10 1.92
CA GLU A 98 12.88 -0.20 0.52
C GLU A 98 11.81 -1.27 0.40
N ALA A 99 10.83 -1.03 -0.45
CA ALA A 99 9.71 -1.93 -0.63
C ALA A 99 9.45 -2.23 -2.10
N MET A 100 8.84 -3.38 -2.31
CA MET A 100 8.18 -3.76 -3.55
C MET A 100 6.73 -4.05 -3.24
N VAL A 101 5.83 -3.50 -4.04
CA VAL A 101 4.42 -3.92 -4.00
C VAL A 101 4.12 -4.70 -5.26
N TYR A 102 3.53 -5.87 -5.10
CA TYR A 102 3.03 -6.68 -6.19
C TYR A 102 1.50 -6.74 -6.14
N ALA A 103 0.86 -6.41 -7.24
CA ALA A 103 -0.59 -6.38 -7.37
C ALA A 103 -1.07 -7.09 -8.62
N THR A 104 -2.26 -7.68 -8.54
CA THR A 104 -3.00 -8.22 -9.67
C THR A 104 -4.34 -7.53 -9.81
N GLY A 105 -4.86 -7.48 -11.03
CA GLY A 105 -6.10 -6.77 -11.28
C GLY A 105 -6.73 -7.06 -12.64
N ARG A 106 -7.94 -6.55 -12.80
CA ARG A 106 -8.73 -6.65 -14.04
C ARG A 106 -9.50 -5.37 -14.28
N TRP A 107 -9.53 -4.93 -15.53
CA TRP A 107 -10.25 -3.74 -16.00
C TRP A 107 -9.95 -2.49 -15.17
N GLY A 108 -8.67 -2.27 -14.87
CA GLY A 108 -8.20 -1.12 -14.07
C GLY A 108 -8.52 -1.20 -12.58
N ARG A 109 -9.03 -2.34 -12.08
CA ARG A 109 -9.27 -2.59 -10.66
C ARG A 109 -8.29 -3.59 -10.07
N ILE A 110 -7.84 -3.36 -8.85
CA ILE A 110 -6.92 -4.25 -8.11
C ILE A 110 -7.71 -5.32 -7.37
N SER A 111 -7.38 -6.59 -7.58
CA SER A 111 -7.98 -7.74 -6.89
C SER A 111 -7.07 -8.35 -5.83
N SER A 112 -5.76 -8.17 -5.93
CA SER A 112 -4.82 -8.58 -4.89
C SER A 112 -3.65 -7.61 -4.84
N GLN A 113 -3.15 -7.33 -3.65
CA GLN A 113 -1.96 -6.53 -3.41
C GLN A 113 -1.17 -7.10 -2.24
N ARG A 114 0.13 -7.28 -2.43
CA ARG A 114 1.06 -7.71 -1.38
C ARG A 114 2.25 -6.77 -1.32
N VAL A 115 2.59 -6.37 -0.11
CA VAL A 115 3.80 -5.59 0.18
C VAL A 115 4.94 -6.54 0.52
N PHE A 116 6.14 -6.23 0.03
CA PHE A 116 7.40 -6.86 0.38
C PHE A 116 8.34 -5.76 0.84
N LEU A 117 8.85 -5.84 2.06
CA LEU A 117 9.72 -4.86 2.68
C LEU A 117 10.51 -5.53 3.81
N ASP A 118 11.48 -4.80 4.38
CA ASP A 118 12.17 -5.23 5.59
C ASP A 118 11.23 -5.11 6.80
N THR A 119 10.72 -6.25 7.27
CA THR A 119 9.77 -6.28 8.39
C THR A 119 10.42 -6.00 9.75
N GLU A 120 11.75 -6.17 9.86
CA GLU A 120 12.47 -5.83 11.09
C GLU A 120 12.49 -4.32 11.28
N ARG A 121 12.68 -3.54 10.21
CA ARG A 121 12.60 -2.07 10.27
C ARG A 121 11.26 -1.55 10.76
N VAL A 122 10.16 -2.22 10.37
CA VAL A 122 8.83 -1.85 10.84
C VAL A 122 8.69 -2.17 12.33
N ALA A 123 9.21 -3.32 12.78
CA ALA A 123 9.15 -3.72 14.18
C ALA A 123 10.00 -2.81 15.08
N GLU A 124 11.22 -2.45 14.64
CA GLU A 124 12.09 -1.48 15.32
C GLU A 124 11.42 -0.12 15.45
N TRP A 125 10.78 0.36 14.37
CA TRP A 125 10.07 1.62 14.41
C TRP A 125 8.89 1.60 15.38
N GLU A 126 8.07 0.54 15.39
CA GLU A 126 6.95 0.41 16.34
C GLU A 126 7.44 0.34 17.80
N ALA A 127 8.53 -0.40 18.06
CA ALA A 127 9.12 -0.50 19.40
C ALA A 127 9.62 0.87 19.90
N ALA A 128 10.12 1.72 19.00
CA ALA A 128 10.55 3.08 19.31
C ALA A 128 9.38 4.09 19.40
N HIS A 129 8.20 3.77 18.85
CA HIS A 129 7.03 4.65 18.79
C HIS A 129 5.75 3.92 19.30
N PRO A 130 5.71 3.51 20.58
CA PRO A 130 4.56 2.80 21.14
C PRO A 130 3.25 3.59 21.05
N GLU A 131 3.31 4.92 21.03
CA GLU A 131 2.18 5.83 20.83
C GLU A 131 1.49 5.65 19.46
N GLU A 132 2.22 5.21 18.44
CA GLU A 132 1.69 4.95 17.08
C GLU A 132 1.09 3.55 16.94
N THR A 133 1.54 2.62 17.79
CA THR A 133 1.09 1.22 17.80
C THR A 133 -0.35 1.10 18.35
N GLY A 134 -0.74 2.00 19.25
CA GLY A 134 -2.05 2.02 19.91
C GLY A 134 -3.19 2.69 19.12
N ARG A 135 -2.92 3.37 17.99
CA ARG A 135 -3.96 3.84 17.07
C ARG A 135 -4.60 2.63 16.38
N GLN A 136 -5.50 1.95 17.08
CA GLN A 136 -6.28 0.85 16.53
C GLN A 136 -6.98 1.32 15.24
N LEU A 137 -6.95 0.45 14.23
CA LEU A 137 -7.95 0.45 13.16
C LEU A 137 -9.29 0.53 13.87
N ALA A 138 -10.03 1.63 13.69
CA ALA A 138 -11.37 1.75 14.26
C ALA A 138 -12.12 0.47 13.88
N ARG A 139 -12.37 -0.40 14.88
CA ARG A 139 -13.25 -1.53 14.70
C ARG A 139 -14.61 -0.92 14.42
N ALA A 140 -15.03 -0.99 13.16
CA ALA A 140 -16.42 -0.80 12.78
C ALA A 140 -17.30 -1.83 13.50
#